data_AF-A0A7J7J2H3-F1
#
_entry.id   AF-A0A7J7J2H3-F1
#
_cell.length_a   1.000
_cell.length_b   1.000
_cell.length_c   1.000
_cell.angle_alpha   90.00
_cell.angle_beta   90.00
_cell.angle_gamma   90.00
#
_symmetry.space_group_name_H-M   'P 1'
#
loop_
_entity.id
_entity.type
_entity.pdbx_description
1 polymer ?
#
loop_
_entity_poly.entity_id
_entity_poly.type
_entity_poly.pdbx_seq_one_letter_code
_entity_poly.pdbx_strand_id
1 'polypeptide(L)'
;MDERETYEASLISANNGIRSLPCIITGYPVLKNKLEFKRPGKAANKDDWNKFLMAVKVTHGADLQDVMKFIGGWCGATPNPSYSFQ
;
A
#
# COMPACT_ATOMS: atom_id res chain seq x y z
N MET A 1 -1.14 5.12 -20.01
CA MET A 1 0.16 5.62 -19.49
C MET A 1 -0.12 6.46 -18.26
N ASP A 2 0.77 6.48 -17.29
CA ASP A 2 0.66 7.31 -16.08
C ASP A 2 1.27 8.71 -16.29
N GLU A 3 1.36 9.50 -15.21
CA GLU A 3 1.93 10.85 -15.20
C GLU A 3 3.43 10.93 -15.56
N ARG A 4 4.11 9.80 -15.66
CA ARG A 4 5.51 9.71 -16.10
C ARG A 4 5.61 9.29 -17.57
N GLU A 5 4.48 9.29 -18.29
CA GLU A 5 4.34 8.81 -19.66
C GLU A 5 4.83 7.36 -19.84
N THR A 6 4.70 6.55 -18.78
CA THR A 6 5.11 5.15 -18.77
C THR A 6 3.87 4.26 -18.61
N TYR A 7 3.96 2.97 -18.96
CA TYR A 7 2.93 2.00 -18.59
C TYR A 7 2.63 2.06 -17.09
N GLU A 8 1.36 2.13 -16.73
CA GLU A 8 0.89 2.52 -15.39
C GLU A 8 1.36 1.60 -14.26
N ALA A 9 1.56 0.30 -14.54
CA ALA A 9 2.06 -0.65 -13.55
C ALA A 9 3.59 -0.76 -13.55
N SER A 10 4.29 -0.03 -14.43
CA SER A 10 5.76 -0.03 -14.46
C SER A 10 6.30 0.62 -13.19
N LEU A 11 7.19 -0.07 -12.48
CA LEU A 11 7.91 0.54 -11.36
C LEU A 11 9.03 1.47 -11.81
N ILE A 12 9.45 1.37 -13.07
CA ILE A 12 10.56 2.15 -13.63
C ILE A 12 9.99 3.19 -14.58
N SER A 13 10.35 4.45 -14.37
CA SER A 13 10.05 5.55 -15.29
C SER A 13 10.90 5.43 -16.55
N ALA A 14 10.27 5.37 -17.73
CA ALA A 14 10.99 5.25 -19.00
C ALA A 14 11.89 6.47 -19.29
N ASN A 15 11.46 7.65 -18.83
CA ASN A 15 12.11 8.91 -19.19
C ASN A 15 13.41 9.17 -18.40
N ASN A 16 13.55 8.62 -17.19
CA ASN A 16 14.70 8.92 -16.32
C ASN A 16 15.24 7.70 -15.54
N GLY A 17 14.67 6.51 -15.71
CA GLY A 17 15.11 5.29 -15.04
C GLY A 17 14.83 5.23 -13.53
N ILE A 18 14.16 6.24 -12.95
CA ILE A 18 13.86 6.26 -11.52
C ILE A 18 12.88 5.13 -11.19
N ARG A 19 13.19 4.37 -10.13
CA ARG A 19 12.38 3.26 -9.65
C ARG A 19 11.51 3.69 -8.46
N SER A 20 10.21 3.56 -8.60
CA SER A 20 9.23 3.78 -7.53
C SER A 20 9.07 2.53 -6.66
N LEU A 21 8.68 2.72 -5.40
CA LEU A 21 8.26 1.61 -4.54
C LEU A 21 6.89 1.08 -4.99
N PRO A 22 6.67 -0.25 -4.96
CA PRO A 22 5.35 -0.82 -5.22
C PRO A 22 4.41 -0.58 -4.04
N CYS A 23 3.16 -0.26 -4.34
CA CYS A 23 2.08 -0.20 -3.36
C CYS A 23 1.80 -1.61 -2.84
N ILE A 24 1.89 -1.82 -1.52
CA ILE A 24 1.66 -3.15 -0.93
C ILE A 24 0.25 -3.71 -1.16
N ILE A 25 -0.73 -2.85 -1.51
CA ILE A 25 -2.12 -3.25 -1.77
C ILE A 25 -2.31 -3.67 -3.23
N THR A 26 -1.78 -2.90 -4.19
CA THR A 26 -2.10 -3.06 -5.61
C THR A 26 -0.92 -3.54 -6.46
N GLY A 27 0.31 -3.43 -5.96
CA GLY A 27 1.54 -3.67 -6.72
C GLY A 27 1.96 -2.52 -7.65
N TYR A 28 1.07 -1.55 -7.89
CA TYR A 28 1.32 -0.39 -8.75
C TYR A 28 2.33 0.57 -8.11
N PRO A 29 3.03 1.41 -8.90
CA PRO A 29 3.99 2.38 -8.36
C PRO A 29 3.31 3.39 -7.44
N VAL A 30 3.94 3.68 -6.29
CA VAL A 30 3.54 4.80 -5.42
C VAL A 30 4.16 6.08 -5.97
N LEU A 31 3.35 6.89 -6.65
CA LEU A 31 3.79 8.14 -7.30
C LEU A 31 3.46 9.37 -6.46
N LYS A 32 2.31 9.36 -5.78
CA LYS A 32 1.77 10.48 -5.00
C LYS A 32 1.22 9.98 -3.66
N ASN A 33 1.05 10.88 -2.69
CA ASN A 33 0.42 10.57 -1.41
C ASN A 33 0.99 9.30 -0.75
N LYS A 34 2.32 9.17 -0.75
CA LYS A 34 3.04 8.01 -0.23
C LYS A 34 2.76 7.82 1.26
N LEU A 35 2.28 6.63 1.61
CA LEU A 35 2.25 6.11 2.96
C LEU A 35 3.44 5.16 3.12
N GLU A 36 4.37 5.48 4.02
CA GLU A 36 5.54 4.64 4.31
C GLU A 36 5.31 3.84 5.58
N PHE A 37 5.64 2.55 5.54
CA PHE A 37 5.58 1.67 6.71
C PHE A 37 6.92 1.69 7.43
N LYS A 38 6.95 1.20 8.67
CA LYS A 38 8.16 1.21 9.51
C LYS A 38 9.31 0.40 8.89
N ARG A 39 9.00 -0.71 8.20
CA ARG A 39 10.00 -1.49 7.47
C ARG A 39 10.41 -0.74 6.20
N PRO A 40 11.71 -0.44 6.01
CA PRO A 40 12.18 0.26 4.82
C PRO A 40 11.78 -0.45 3.52
N GLY A 41 11.46 0.34 2.49
CA GLY A 41 11.06 -0.17 1.18
C GLY A 41 9.62 -0.72 1.13
N LYS A 42 8.81 -0.51 2.17
CA LYS A 42 7.38 -0.83 2.18
C LYS A 42 6.56 0.45 2.13
N ALA A 43 5.70 0.55 1.13
CA ALA A 43 4.87 1.74 0.91
C ALA A 43 3.50 1.38 0.33
N ALA A 44 2.56 2.30 0.43
CA ALA A 44 1.28 2.26 -0.28
C ALA A 44 0.90 3.66 -0.77
N ASN A 45 0.06 3.73 -1.80
CA ASN A 45 -0.72 4.96 -2.02
C ASN A 45 -1.72 5.09 -0.88
N LYS A 46 -1.81 6.28 -0.27
CA LYS A 46 -2.71 6.52 0.87
C LYS A 46 -4.17 6.20 0.56
N ASP A 47 -4.62 6.48 -0.67
CA ASP A 47 -6.01 6.24 -1.06
C ASP A 47 -6.33 4.75 -1.18
N ASP A 48 -5.41 3.95 -1.73
CA ASP A 48 -5.54 2.49 -1.80
C ASP A 48 -5.55 1.88 -0.39
N TRP A 49 -4.68 2.37 0.50
CA TRP A 49 -4.67 1.97 1.90
C TRP A 49 -6.00 2.28 2.59
N ASN A 50 -6.54 3.49 2.40
CA ASN A 50 -7.82 3.87 3.01
C ASN A 50 -8.99 3.02 2.48
N LYS A 51 -9.01 2.71 1.19
CA LYS A 51 -10.01 1.78 0.61
C LYS A 51 -9.90 0.39 1.21
N PHE A 52 -8.67 -0.13 1.37
CA PHE A 52 -8.45 -1.41 2.03
C PHE A 52 -8.93 -1.40 3.50
N LEU A 53 -8.59 -0.36 4.26
CA LEU A 53 -9.09 -0.18 5.63
C LEU A 53 -10.63 -0.15 5.68
N MET A 54 -11.27 0.53 4.73
CA MET A 54 -12.73 0.59 4.65
C MET A 54 -13.34 -0.79 4.35
N ALA A 55 -12.76 -1.54 3.41
CA ALA A 55 -13.21 -2.91 3.10
C ALA A 55 -13.11 -3.82 4.34
N VAL A 56 -11.99 -3.77 5.05
CA VAL A 56 -11.78 -4.54 6.29
C VAL A 56 -12.83 -4.18 7.35
N LYS A 57 -13.17 -2.88 7.48
CA LYS A 57 -14.19 -2.39 8.41
C LYS A 57 -15.61 -2.81 8.03
N VAL A 58 -15.98 -2.79 6.76
CA VAL A 58 -17.37 -3.01 6.32
C VAL A 58 -17.68 -4.50 6.19
N THR A 59 -16.75 -5.29 5.68
CA THR A 59 -17.00 -6.72 5.42
C THR A 59 -16.94 -7.56 6.68
N HIS A 60 -16.16 -7.17 7.69
CA HIS A 60 -15.90 -7.96 8.90
C HIS A 60 -15.47 -9.43 8.63
N GLY A 61 -14.95 -9.71 7.43
CA GLY A 61 -14.55 -11.04 7.02
C GLY A 61 -13.20 -11.45 7.63
N ALA A 62 -13.11 -12.70 8.11
CA ALA A 62 -11.91 -13.23 8.73
C ALA A 62 -10.68 -13.15 7.81
N ASP A 63 -10.86 -13.38 6.50
CA ASP A 63 -9.77 -13.34 5.52
C ASP A 63 -9.13 -11.95 5.40
N LEU A 64 -9.94 -10.89 5.38
CA LEU A 64 -9.43 -9.52 5.29
C LEU A 64 -8.75 -9.07 6.59
N GLN A 65 -9.23 -9.56 7.73
CA GLN A 65 -8.58 -9.34 9.03
C GLN A 65 -7.23 -10.05 9.10
N ASP A 66 -7.14 -11.28 8.58
CA ASP A 66 -5.88 -12.01 8.51
C ASP A 66 -4.86 -11.31 7.59
N VAL A 67 -5.30 -10.83 6.42
CA VAL A 67 -4.45 -10.03 5.52
C VAL A 67 -3.97 -8.74 6.19
N MET A 68 -4.83 -8.04 6.94
CA MET A 68 -4.43 -6.84 7.70
C MET A 68 -3.34 -7.17 8.73
N LYS A 69 -3.51 -8.26 9.48
CA LYS A 69 -2.53 -8.73 10.46
C LYS A 69 -1.21 -9.12 9.81
N PHE A 70 -1.26 -9.82 8.67
CA PHE A 70 -0.10 -10.16 7.86
C PHE A 70 0.65 -8.89 7.43
N ILE A 71 -0.04 -7.90 6.87
CA ILE A 71 0.57 -6.63 6.44
C ILE A 71 1.25 -5.94 7.63
N GLY A 72 0.60 -5.90 8.79
CA GLY A 72 1.16 -5.35 10.02
C GLY A 72 2.47 -6.03 10.43
N GLY A 73 2.52 -7.36 10.43
CA GLY A 73 3.75 -8.10 10.72
C GLY A 73 4.84 -7.92 9.64
N TRP A 74 4.45 -8.02 8.37
CA TRP A 74 5.38 -7.99 7.23
C TRP A 74 6.02 -6.61 7.01
N CYS A 75 5.27 -5.53 7.27
CA CYS A 75 5.68 -4.14 7.03
C CYS A 75 6.10 -3.38 8.30
N GLY A 76 6.02 -3.98 9.49
CA GLY A 76 6.57 -3.42 10.73
C GLY A 76 5.63 -2.49 11.51
N ALA A 77 4.42 -2.95 11.84
CA ALA A 77 3.30 -2.18 12.35
C ALA A 77 2.68 -1.23 11.30
N THR A 78 1.35 -1.16 11.30
CA THR A 78 0.59 -0.33 10.37
C THR A 78 0.63 1.14 10.81
N PRO A 79 0.84 2.10 9.89
CA PRO A 79 0.56 3.50 10.18
C PRO A 79 -0.93 3.66 10.49
N ASN A 80 -1.24 4.25 11.65
CA ASN A 80 -2.52 4.22 12.39
C ASN A 80 -2.83 2.88 13.11
N PRO A 81 -2.39 2.73 14.37
CA PRO A 81 -2.68 1.56 15.22
C PRO A 81 -4.06 1.63 15.89
N SER A 82 -5.01 2.45 15.41
CA SER A 82 -6.33 2.63 16.06
C SER A 82 -7.22 1.38 16.07
N TYR A 83 -6.75 0.26 15.54
CA TYR A 83 -7.44 -1.03 15.62
C TYR A 83 -7.02 -1.74 16.90
N SER A 84 -7.79 -1.53 17.97
CA SER A 84 -7.85 -2.45 19.10
C SER A 84 -8.57 -3.70 18.63
N PHE A 85 -7.84 -4.79 18.38
CA PHE A 85 -8.43 -6.10 18.21
C PHE A 85 -8.79 -6.62 19.61
N GLN A 86 -10.09 -6.70 19.89
CA GLN A 86 -10.62 -7.29 21.12
C GLN A 86 -11.05 -8.73 20.85
#